data_AF-A0A260Z6W7-F1
#
_entry.id   AF-A0A260Z6W7-F1
#
_cell.length_a   1.000
_cell.length_b   1.000
_cell.length_c   1.000
_cell.angle_alpha   90.00
_cell.angle_beta   90.00
_cell.angle_gamma   90.00
#
_symmetry.space_group_name_H-M   'P 1'
#
loop_
_entity.id
_entity.type
_entity.pdbx_description
1 polymer ?
#
loop_
_entity_poly.entity_id
_entity_poly.type
_entity_poly.pdbx_seq_one_letter_code
_entity_poly.pdbx_strand_id
1 'polypeptide(L)'
;MVQIISKKTVSFIGQKMATQIDEQLFSKYGFKVEQLMELAGLAAAQAIAAHYPKSNVAVLCGPGNNGGDGFVCARHLQQFGFNPSIVYPKESKNELMKSLVTQCETSSISIQPTLPTDLHTFPLIVDALFGFSFQPPPREPFTQILKTVRASGIHVFSIDIPSGWDVEKGAPEDTADDVIHPHAVISLTLPKICMRNWTGPHFLGGRFVPRGLVEEMQLQMPEYPGFEQIVKLVPFYEKFKSNFSSDFRLDFHAVPTGGHDVKGHYVNKCLHGAVECALNKLQMCSKKHIAGDWLVTVGCIQGLKSYPAGLNCLSDTEEGKKIKECAESEEGEYLLNDENSYRYNVAPGSAWLPWIQVNGERNKYAEYNLKSVACGLKSMMDKEMCKDENK
;
A
#
# COMPACT_ATOMS: atom_id res chain seq x y z
N MET A 1 15.77 -0.97 7.72
CA MET A 1 15.23 -0.22 6.56
C MET A 1 14.89 -1.22 5.47
N VAL A 2 13.64 -1.26 4.99
CA VAL A 2 13.19 -2.21 3.95
C VAL A 2 13.80 -1.85 2.60
N GLN A 3 14.39 -2.81 1.87
CA GLN A 3 14.95 -2.53 0.54
C GLN A 3 13.85 -2.20 -0.48
N ILE A 4 14.14 -1.23 -1.36
CA ILE A 4 13.28 -0.84 -2.47
C ILE A 4 13.75 -1.55 -3.73
N ILE A 5 12.79 -2.04 -4.51
CA ILE A 5 13.05 -2.71 -5.79
C ILE A 5 12.01 -2.32 -6.84
N SER A 6 12.33 -2.58 -8.10
CA SER A 6 11.44 -2.28 -9.22
C SER A 6 10.32 -3.30 -9.33
N LYS A 7 9.10 -2.83 -9.65
CA LYS A 7 8.05 -3.72 -10.14
C LYS A 7 8.44 -4.44 -11.43
N LYS A 8 9.32 -3.87 -12.24
CA LYS A 8 9.77 -4.49 -13.51
C LYS A 8 10.69 -5.69 -13.33
N THR A 9 11.28 -5.88 -12.15
CA THR A 9 12.16 -7.02 -11.85
C THR A 9 11.41 -8.17 -11.17
N VAL A 10 10.09 -8.08 -11.09
CA VAL A 10 9.26 -9.06 -10.39
C VAL A 10 8.09 -9.45 -11.29
N SER A 11 7.80 -10.74 -11.37
CA SER A 11 6.65 -11.24 -12.11
C SER A 11 5.33 -10.82 -11.45
N PHE A 12 4.39 -10.32 -12.26
CA PHE A 12 3.00 -10.09 -11.84
C PHE A 12 2.13 -11.22 -12.39
N ILE A 13 1.50 -11.98 -11.51
CA ILE A 13 0.85 -13.24 -11.85
C ILE A 13 -0.68 -13.15 -11.77
N GLY A 14 -1.37 -13.83 -12.69
CA GLY A 14 -2.83 -13.96 -12.66
C GLY A 14 -3.30 -15.06 -11.70
N GLN A 15 -4.61 -15.21 -11.55
CA GLN A 15 -5.19 -16.14 -10.57
C GLN A 15 -4.76 -17.60 -10.85
N LYS A 16 -4.79 -18.02 -12.12
CA LYS A 16 -4.40 -19.37 -12.53
C LYS A 16 -2.95 -19.69 -12.17
N MET A 17 -2.02 -18.76 -12.42
CA MET A 17 -0.60 -18.96 -12.13
C MET A 17 -0.36 -19.00 -10.61
N ALA A 18 -1.05 -18.15 -9.83
CA ALA A 18 -0.98 -18.18 -8.37
C ALA A 18 -1.43 -19.55 -7.81
N THR A 19 -2.56 -20.08 -8.30
CA THR A 19 -3.03 -21.43 -7.91
C THR A 19 -1.99 -22.51 -8.24
N GLN A 20 -1.39 -22.47 -9.43
CA GLN A 20 -0.38 -23.45 -9.85
C GLN A 20 0.90 -23.39 -9.01
N ILE A 21 1.32 -22.19 -8.60
CA ILE A 21 2.47 -22.01 -7.70
C ILE A 21 2.16 -22.65 -6.34
N ASP A 22 1.01 -22.34 -5.74
CA ASP A 22 0.59 -22.91 -4.46
C ASP A 22 0.48 -24.44 -4.53
N GLU A 23 -0.14 -24.99 -5.57
CA GLU A 23 -0.22 -26.43 -5.80
C GLU A 23 1.15 -27.09 -5.85
N GLN A 24 2.12 -26.51 -6.55
CA GLN A 24 3.48 -27.03 -6.61
C GLN A 24 4.21 -26.92 -5.27
N LEU A 25 4.06 -25.80 -4.56
CA LEU A 25 4.65 -25.61 -3.24
C LEU A 25 4.18 -26.69 -2.27
N PHE A 26 2.89 -27.01 -2.23
CA PHE A 26 2.32 -27.99 -1.30
C PHE A 26 2.50 -29.45 -1.74
N SER A 27 2.67 -29.70 -3.04
CA SER A 27 2.87 -31.05 -3.58
C SER A 27 4.35 -31.33 -3.80
N LYS A 28 4.88 -30.94 -4.96
CA LYS A 28 6.23 -31.23 -5.44
C LYS A 28 7.32 -30.76 -4.49
N TYR A 29 7.18 -29.57 -3.92
CA TYR A 29 8.17 -28.98 -3.02
C TYR A 29 7.93 -29.28 -1.53
N GLY A 30 6.83 -29.99 -1.21
CA GLY A 30 6.61 -30.61 0.10
C GLY A 30 6.31 -29.64 1.25
N PHE A 31 6.06 -28.35 0.98
CA PHE A 31 5.65 -27.42 2.03
C PHE A 31 4.28 -27.76 2.58
N LYS A 32 4.03 -27.34 3.82
CA LYS A 32 2.69 -27.39 4.42
C LYS A 32 2.06 -26.01 4.44
N VAL A 33 0.73 -25.97 4.45
CA VAL A 33 -0.04 -24.72 4.43
C VAL A 33 0.32 -23.87 5.64
N GLU A 34 0.35 -24.48 6.83
CA GLU A 34 0.71 -23.82 8.08
C GLU A 34 2.12 -23.22 8.07
N GLN A 35 3.08 -23.85 7.37
CA GLN A 35 4.45 -23.33 7.28
C GLN A 35 4.52 -22.07 6.42
N LEU A 36 3.89 -22.09 5.25
CA LEU A 36 3.91 -20.93 4.35
C LEU A 36 3.06 -19.78 4.89
N MET A 37 1.93 -20.10 5.52
CA MET A 37 1.05 -19.15 6.20
C MET A 37 1.77 -18.45 7.36
N GLU A 38 2.56 -19.20 8.15
CA GLU A 38 3.38 -18.62 9.21
C GLU A 38 4.38 -17.58 8.68
N LEU A 39 5.05 -17.90 7.56
CA LEU A 39 6.00 -17.00 6.89
C LEU A 39 5.30 -15.80 6.23
N ALA A 40 4.14 -16.02 5.63
CA ALA A 40 3.34 -14.99 4.98
C ALA A 40 2.81 -13.97 5.98
N GLY A 41 2.17 -14.42 7.06
CA GLY A 41 1.67 -13.54 8.11
C GLY A 41 2.80 -12.80 8.85
N LEU A 42 3.95 -13.44 9.09
CA LEU A 42 5.14 -12.77 9.60
C LEU A 42 5.61 -11.65 8.66
N ALA A 43 5.69 -11.92 7.36
CA ALA A 43 6.08 -10.91 6.37
C ALA A 43 5.08 -9.74 6.31
N ALA A 44 3.78 -10.02 6.42
CA ALA A 44 2.75 -8.99 6.52
C ALA A 44 2.93 -8.11 7.77
N ALA A 45 3.15 -8.72 8.94
CA ALA A 45 3.41 -7.98 10.18
C ALA A 45 4.69 -7.13 10.09
N GLN A 46 5.75 -7.65 9.46
CA GLN A 46 6.99 -6.90 9.24
C GLN A 46 6.78 -5.71 8.30
N ALA A 47 5.99 -5.87 7.23
CA ALA A 47 5.70 -4.78 6.29
C ALA A 47 4.91 -3.65 6.97
N ILE A 48 3.92 -4.01 7.79
CA ILE A 48 3.16 -3.07 8.61
C ILE A 48 4.10 -2.37 9.61
N ALA A 49 4.86 -3.13 10.40
CA ALA A 49 5.78 -2.56 11.40
C ALA A 49 6.86 -1.65 10.80
N ALA A 50 7.25 -1.90 9.54
CA ALA A 50 8.21 -1.06 8.83
C ALA A 50 7.61 0.23 8.26
N HIS A 51 6.29 0.31 8.09
CA HIS A 51 5.62 1.41 7.40
C HIS A 51 4.63 2.19 8.27
N TYR A 52 4.22 1.63 9.39
CA TYR A 52 3.18 2.19 10.25
C TYR A 52 3.63 2.16 11.73
N PRO A 53 3.40 3.23 12.51
CA PRO A 53 3.74 3.29 13.92
C PRO A 53 2.92 2.30 14.75
N LYS A 54 3.42 1.94 15.92
CA LYS A 54 2.71 1.08 16.86
C LYS A 54 1.40 1.72 17.29
N SER A 55 0.30 0.98 17.18
CA SER A 55 -1.05 1.46 17.50
C SER A 55 -2.01 0.31 17.81
N ASN A 56 -3.26 0.64 18.11
CA ASN A 56 -4.37 -0.32 18.03
C ASN A 56 -4.57 -0.72 16.55
N VAL A 57 -4.85 -2.00 16.30
CA VAL A 57 -5.04 -2.54 14.94
C VAL A 57 -6.26 -3.43 14.90
N ALA A 58 -7.21 -3.18 13.99
CA ALA A 58 -8.29 -4.10 13.69
C ALA A 58 -7.87 -5.04 12.55
N VAL A 59 -7.77 -6.33 12.80
CA VAL A 59 -7.39 -7.33 11.79
C VAL A 59 -8.65 -8.07 11.33
N LEU A 60 -9.06 -7.85 10.09
CA LEU A 60 -10.27 -8.43 9.51
C LEU A 60 -9.93 -9.76 8.86
N CYS A 61 -10.30 -10.88 9.50
CA CYS A 61 -9.94 -12.20 9.03
C CYS A 61 -11.10 -12.87 8.28
N GLY A 62 -10.83 -13.41 7.10
CA GLY A 62 -11.77 -14.24 6.35
C GLY A 62 -11.76 -15.72 6.76
N PRO A 63 -12.68 -16.54 6.24
CA PRO A 63 -12.77 -17.97 6.56
C PRO A 63 -11.72 -18.85 5.86
N GLY A 64 -10.97 -18.29 4.91
CA GLY A 64 -9.98 -19.00 4.09
C GLY A 64 -8.53 -18.70 4.49
N ASN A 65 -7.58 -19.09 3.63
CA ASN A 65 -6.15 -18.96 3.89
C ASN A 65 -5.70 -17.51 4.15
N ASN A 66 -6.23 -16.53 3.41
CA ASN A 66 -5.90 -15.12 3.64
C ASN A 66 -6.27 -14.67 5.07
N GLY A 67 -7.37 -15.19 5.61
CA GLY A 67 -7.74 -14.96 7.01
C GLY A 67 -6.75 -15.60 7.98
N GLY A 68 -6.24 -16.78 7.64
CA GLY A 68 -5.15 -17.43 8.38
C GLY A 68 -3.87 -16.59 8.40
N ASP A 69 -3.49 -15.99 7.26
CA ASP A 69 -2.39 -15.03 7.19
C ASP A 69 -2.65 -13.81 8.11
N GLY A 70 -3.90 -13.36 8.18
CA GLY A 70 -4.36 -12.34 9.13
C GLY A 70 -4.20 -12.73 10.60
N PHE A 71 -4.57 -13.95 10.99
CA PHE A 71 -4.35 -14.45 12.36
C PHE A 71 -2.87 -14.50 12.73
N VAL A 72 -2.03 -15.03 11.84
CA VAL A 72 -0.58 -15.05 12.03
C VAL A 72 -0.02 -13.63 12.12
N CYS A 73 -0.45 -12.74 11.22
CA CYS A 73 -0.07 -11.32 11.22
C CYS A 73 -0.42 -10.64 12.54
N ALA A 74 -1.63 -10.83 13.06
CA ALA A 74 -2.06 -10.29 14.35
C ALA A 74 -1.14 -10.75 15.50
N ARG A 75 -0.83 -12.06 15.57
CA ARG A 75 0.07 -12.58 16.60
C ARG A 75 1.48 -11.97 16.53
N HIS A 76 2.05 -11.82 15.34
CA HIS A 76 3.36 -11.17 15.18
C HIS A 76 3.32 -9.66 15.43
N LEU A 77 2.26 -8.96 15.03
CA LEU A 77 2.07 -7.54 15.33
C LEU A 77 2.05 -7.28 16.84
N GLN A 78 1.38 -8.14 17.63
CA GLN A 78 1.42 -8.06 19.09
C GLN A 78 2.86 -8.17 19.63
N GLN A 79 3.65 -9.11 19.11
CA GLN A 79 5.06 -9.27 19.49
C GLN A 79 5.94 -8.07 19.07
N PHE A 80 5.57 -7.37 17.99
CA PHE A 80 6.23 -6.14 17.55
C PHE A 80 5.80 -4.89 18.34
N GLY A 81 4.85 -5.04 19.27
CA GLY A 81 4.37 -4.00 20.18
C GLY A 81 3.16 -3.20 19.67
N PHE A 82 2.43 -3.72 18.68
CA PHE A 82 1.10 -3.25 18.34
C PHE A 82 0.07 -3.86 19.29
N ASN A 83 -1.16 -3.33 19.25
CA ASN A 83 -2.29 -3.85 20.03
C ASN A 83 -3.42 -4.34 19.08
N PRO A 84 -3.33 -5.58 18.56
CA PRO A 84 -4.29 -6.08 17.60
C PRO A 84 -5.58 -6.60 18.27
N SER A 85 -6.70 -6.41 17.57
CA SER A 85 -7.99 -7.06 17.81
C SER A 85 -8.48 -7.66 16.50
N ILE A 86 -8.93 -8.90 16.51
CA ILE A 86 -9.37 -9.62 15.32
C ILE A 86 -10.89 -9.51 15.18
N VAL A 87 -11.34 -9.24 13.98
CA VAL A 87 -12.74 -9.37 13.57
C VAL A 87 -12.85 -10.59 12.66
N TYR A 88 -13.58 -11.61 13.10
CA TYR A 88 -13.72 -12.89 12.41
C TYR A 88 -15.21 -13.24 12.16
N PRO A 89 -15.83 -12.69 11.09
CA PRO A 89 -17.28 -12.71 10.92
C PRO A 89 -17.87 -14.08 10.59
N LYS A 90 -17.05 -14.99 10.08
CA LYS A 90 -17.47 -16.33 9.69
C LYS A 90 -16.35 -17.31 9.99
N GLU A 91 -16.61 -18.15 10.97
CA GLU A 91 -15.67 -19.20 11.35
C GLU A 91 -15.51 -20.25 10.24
N SER A 92 -14.26 -20.67 10.07
CA SER A 92 -13.88 -21.78 9.21
C SER A 92 -14.04 -23.10 9.93
N LYS A 93 -14.43 -24.14 9.19
CA LYS A 93 -14.45 -25.51 9.71
C LYS A 93 -13.06 -26.18 9.67
N ASN A 94 -12.06 -25.51 9.07
CA ASN A 94 -10.71 -26.02 8.92
C ASN A 94 -9.98 -26.07 10.28
N GLU A 95 -9.38 -27.22 10.61
CA GLU A 95 -8.63 -27.41 11.86
C GLU A 95 -7.43 -26.47 12.01
N LEU A 96 -6.77 -26.09 10.91
CA LEU A 96 -5.71 -25.09 10.92
C LEU A 96 -6.23 -23.74 11.45
N MET A 97 -7.39 -23.30 10.97
CA MET A 97 -7.99 -22.04 11.41
C MET A 97 -8.39 -22.09 12.89
N LYS A 98 -8.93 -23.21 13.38
CA LYS A 98 -9.22 -23.40 14.81
C LYS A 98 -7.96 -23.33 15.67
N SER A 99 -6.85 -23.91 15.19
CA SER A 99 -5.55 -23.81 15.85
C SER A 99 -5.06 -22.35 15.91
N LEU A 100 -5.21 -21.58 14.83
CA LEU A 100 -4.83 -20.17 14.80
C LEU A 100 -5.67 -19.29 15.72
N VAL A 101 -6.99 -19.55 15.80
CA VAL A 101 -7.89 -18.92 16.78
C VAL A 101 -7.36 -19.20 18.20
N THR A 102 -7.11 -20.47 18.53
CA THR A 102 -6.57 -20.88 19.84
C THR A 102 -5.25 -20.16 20.16
N GLN A 103 -4.33 -20.05 19.19
CA GLN A 103 -3.05 -19.35 19.37
C GLN A 103 -3.25 -17.86 19.68
N CYS A 104 -4.20 -17.19 19.03
CA CYS A 104 -4.48 -15.78 19.26
C CYS A 104 -5.18 -15.55 20.61
N GLU A 105 -6.18 -16.37 20.96
CA GLU A 105 -6.87 -16.30 22.26
C GLU A 105 -5.91 -16.55 23.42
N THR A 106 -5.05 -17.57 23.30
CA THR A 106 -4.02 -17.87 24.32
C THR A 106 -2.94 -16.79 24.40
N SER A 107 -2.73 -16.02 23.32
CA SER A 107 -1.90 -14.80 23.32
C SER A 107 -2.67 -13.55 23.80
N SER A 108 -3.90 -13.71 24.32
CA SER A 108 -4.76 -12.62 24.79
C SER A 108 -5.14 -11.58 23.72
N ILE A 109 -5.19 -11.99 22.45
CA ILE A 109 -5.71 -11.17 21.35
C ILE A 109 -7.23 -11.35 21.30
N SER A 110 -7.98 -10.24 21.37
CA SER A 110 -9.45 -10.29 21.30
C SER A 110 -9.92 -10.72 19.90
N ILE A 111 -10.91 -11.61 19.83
CA ILE A 111 -11.54 -12.04 18.58
C ILE A 111 -13.04 -11.79 18.70
N GLN A 112 -13.61 -11.05 17.75
CA GLN A 112 -15.04 -10.72 17.74
C GLN A 112 -15.67 -11.05 16.38
N PRO A 113 -16.93 -11.49 16.33
CA PRO A 113 -17.61 -11.82 15.06
C PRO A 113 -18.07 -10.57 14.28
N THR A 114 -18.05 -9.40 14.91
CA THR A 114 -18.54 -8.16 14.31
C THR A 114 -17.54 -7.04 14.49
N LEU A 115 -17.61 -6.04 13.61
CA LEU A 115 -16.87 -4.79 13.81
C LEU A 115 -17.26 -4.15 15.15
N PRO A 116 -16.33 -3.45 15.82
CA PRO A 116 -16.65 -2.64 16.99
C PRO A 116 -17.68 -1.55 16.64
N THR A 117 -18.46 -1.10 17.62
CA THR A 117 -19.42 0.00 17.44
C THR A 117 -18.74 1.29 16.99
N ASP A 118 -17.57 1.60 17.56
CA ASP A 118 -16.73 2.72 17.14
C ASP A 118 -15.42 2.19 16.54
N LEU A 119 -15.38 2.16 15.20
CA LEU A 119 -14.21 1.70 14.45
C LEU A 119 -13.02 2.66 14.56
N HIS A 120 -13.23 3.94 14.87
CA HIS A 120 -12.16 4.94 14.99
C HIS A 120 -11.26 4.74 16.21
N THR A 121 -11.62 3.81 17.11
CA THR A 121 -10.71 3.30 18.16
C THR A 121 -9.49 2.57 17.59
N PHE A 122 -9.52 2.20 16.31
CA PHE A 122 -8.44 1.59 15.56
C PHE A 122 -7.94 2.56 14.47
N PRO A 123 -6.75 3.16 14.60
CA PRO A 123 -6.19 4.01 13.54
C PRO A 123 -5.72 3.19 12.32
N LEU A 124 -5.52 1.87 12.48
CA LEU A 124 -5.12 0.94 11.43
C LEU A 124 -6.09 -0.24 11.33
N ILE A 125 -6.43 -0.61 10.10
CA ILE A 125 -7.11 -1.84 9.72
C ILE A 125 -6.18 -2.70 8.87
N VAL A 126 -6.14 -3.99 9.16
CA VAL A 126 -5.50 -4.99 8.31
C VAL A 126 -6.60 -5.80 7.63
N ASP A 127 -6.69 -5.68 6.33
CA ASP A 127 -7.62 -6.43 5.50
C ASP A 127 -7.00 -7.78 5.13
N ALA A 128 -7.54 -8.84 5.73
CA ALA A 128 -7.18 -10.23 5.49
C ALA A 128 -8.45 -11.07 5.19
N LEU A 129 -9.49 -10.44 4.62
CA LEU A 129 -10.77 -11.12 4.36
C LEU A 129 -10.65 -12.07 3.16
N PHE A 130 -10.16 -11.57 2.02
CA PHE A 130 -10.16 -12.30 0.75
C PHE A 130 -8.82 -12.14 0.04
N GLY A 131 -8.18 -13.26 -0.32
CA GLY A 131 -6.94 -13.28 -1.12
C GLY A 131 -7.19 -13.67 -2.57
N PHE A 132 -6.14 -14.08 -3.29
CA PHE A 132 -6.23 -14.38 -4.72
C PHE A 132 -7.22 -15.48 -5.13
N SER A 133 -7.66 -16.37 -4.22
CA SER A 133 -8.63 -17.42 -4.54
C SER A 133 -10.09 -16.93 -4.55
N PHE A 134 -10.32 -15.67 -4.17
CA PHE A 134 -11.65 -15.09 -4.12
C PHE A 134 -12.23 -14.87 -5.52
N GLN A 135 -13.55 -15.00 -5.63
CA GLN A 135 -14.31 -14.66 -6.83
C GLN A 135 -15.42 -13.66 -6.43
N PRO A 136 -15.39 -12.43 -6.94
CA PRO A 136 -16.45 -11.46 -6.73
C PRO A 136 -17.82 -11.97 -7.25
N PRO A 137 -18.96 -11.45 -6.73
CA PRO A 137 -19.06 -10.45 -5.67
C PRO A 137 -19.01 -11.03 -4.25
N PRO A 138 -18.66 -10.22 -3.22
CA PRO A 138 -18.75 -10.64 -1.82
C PRO A 138 -20.20 -10.87 -1.40
N ARG A 139 -20.39 -11.63 -0.33
CA ARG A 139 -21.70 -11.92 0.27
C ARG A 139 -21.71 -11.48 1.74
N GLU A 140 -22.90 -11.30 2.31
CA GLU A 140 -23.03 -11.04 3.73
C GLU A 140 -22.38 -12.15 4.59
N PRO A 141 -21.78 -11.79 5.75
CA PRO A 141 -21.71 -10.45 6.35
C PRO A 141 -20.59 -9.55 5.80
N PHE A 142 -19.82 -10.02 4.82
CA PHE A 142 -18.62 -9.30 4.35
C PHE A 142 -18.96 -8.03 3.58
N THR A 143 -20.04 -8.03 2.79
CA THR A 143 -20.51 -6.84 2.07
C THR A 143 -20.70 -5.66 3.02
N GLN A 144 -21.38 -5.84 4.16
CA GLN A 144 -21.55 -4.77 5.15
C GLN A 144 -20.22 -4.31 5.77
N ILE A 145 -19.28 -5.23 6.01
CA ILE A 145 -17.97 -4.91 6.57
C ILE A 145 -17.16 -4.05 5.58
N LEU A 146 -17.10 -4.45 4.31
CA LEU A 146 -16.36 -3.73 3.27
C LEU A 146 -16.89 -2.29 3.13
N LYS A 147 -18.23 -2.13 3.11
CA LYS A 147 -18.90 -0.82 3.13
C LYS A 147 -18.52 0.03 4.33
N THR A 148 -18.57 -0.57 5.53
CA THR A 148 -18.29 0.15 6.79
C THR A 148 -16.83 0.59 6.86
N VAL A 149 -15.89 -0.28 6.45
CA VAL A 149 -14.46 0.03 6.41
C VAL A 149 -14.18 1.13 5.40
N ARG A 150 -14.74 1.04 4.19
CA ARG A 150 -14.60 2.07 3.15
C ARG A 150 -15.09 3.43 3.63
N ALA A 151 -16.29 3.48 4.24
CA ALA A 151 -16.87 4.70 4.76
C ALA A 151 -16.11 5.28 5.97
N SER A 152 -15.31 4.49 6.67
CA SER A 152 -14.59 4.95 7.87
C SER A 152 -13.41 5.88 7.58
N GLY A 153 -12.85 5.82 6.37
CA GLY A 153 -11.63 6.55 6.01
C GLY A 153 -10.37 6.16 6.79
N ILE A 154 -10.42 5.07 7.58
CA ILE A 154 -9.30 4.57 8.38
C ILE A 154 -8.23 3.97 7.47
N HIS A 155 -6.97 4.02 7.90
CA HIS A 155 -5.85 3.47 7.14
C HIS A 155 -5.98 1.94 7.01
N VAL A 156 -5.84 1.41 5.80
CA VAL A 156 -6.01 -0.04 5.53
C VAL A 156 -4.78 -0.63 4.87
N PHE A 157 -4.23 -1.70 5.44
CA PHE A 157 -3.24 -2.55 4.78
C PHE A 157 -3.90 -3.85 4.32
N SER A 158 -3.93 -4.13 3.03
CA SER A 158 -4.46 -5.39 2.52
C SER A 158 -3.37 -6.44 2.36
N ILE A 159 -3.61 -7.62 2.93
CA ILE A 159 -2.78 -8.80 2.75
C ILE A 159 -3.18 -9.46 1.42
N ASP A 160 -2.16 -9.69 0.62
CA ASP A 160 -2.18 -10.28 -0.72
C ASP A 160 -2.80 -9.43 -1.82
N ILE A 161 -4.12 -9.24 -1.74
CA ILE A 161 -4.95 -8.46 -2.65
C ILE A 161 -6.02 -7.75 -1.82
N PRO A 162 -6.36 -6.48 -2.11
CA PRO A 162 -7.50 -5.85 -1.48
C PRO A 162 -8.82 -6.61 -1.66
N SER A 163 -9.49 -6.85 -0.55
CA SER A 163 -10.72 -7.66 -0.53
C SER A 163 -11.81 -7.04 -1.39
N GLY A 164 -12.42 -7.88 -2.23
CA GLY A 164 -13.45 -7.49 -3.20
C GLY A 164 -12.91 -7.22 -4.61
N TRP A 165 -11.58 -7.09 -4.79
CA TRP A 165 -10.99 -6.88 -6.11
C TRP A 165 -10.94 -8.17 -6.93
N ASP A 166 -11.04 -8.04 -8.24
CA ASP A 166 -10.68 -9.09 -9.19
C ASP A 166 -9.15 -9.17 -9.29
N VAL A 167 -8.62 -10.39 -9.30
CA VAL A 167 -7.17 -10.68 -9.27
C VAL A 167 -6.42 -10.11 -10.48
N GLU A 168 -7.09 -9.96 -11.61
CA GLU A 168 -6.49 -9.50 -12.87
C GLU A 168 -7.02 -8.14 -13.29
N LYS A 169 -8.32 -7.89 -13.13
CA LYS A 169 -8.96 -6.62 -13.53
C LYS A 169 -8.83 -5.52 -12.48
N GLY A 170 -8.60 -5.88 -11.22
CA GLY A 170 -8.53 -4.93 -10.11
C GLY A 170 -9.90 -4.58 -9.54
N ALA A 171 -10.03 -3.37 -9.00
CA ALA A 171 -11.32 -2.88 -8.51
C ALA A 171 -12.35 -2.83 -9.65
N PRO A 172 -13.63 -3.14 -9.39
CA PRO A 172 -14.69 -2.91 -10.35
C PRO A 172 -14.75 -1.43 -10.77
N GLU A 173 -15.03 -1.18 -12.06
CA GLU A 173 -15.05 0.18 -12.65
C GLU A 173 -16.19 1.05 -12.10
N ASP A 174 -17.31 0.43 -11.71
CA ASP A 174 -18.41 1.09 -11.01
C ASP A 174 -18.15 1.06 -9.50
N THR A 175 -18.48 2.15 -8.82
CA THR A 175 -18.24 2.52 -7.41
C THR A 175 -18.87 1.57 -6.36
N ALA A 176 -18.87 0.26 -6.58
CA ALA A 176 -19.48 -0.71 -5.69
C ALA A 176 -18.87 -0.56 -4.28
N ASP A 177 -19.72 -0.16 -3.32
CA ASP A 177 -19.31 0.11 -1.93
C ASP A 177 -18.77 -1.13 -1.21
N ASP A 178 -18.77 -2.29 -1.86
CA ASP A 178 -18.39 -3.59 -1.34
C ASP A 178 -16.97 -4.03 -1.73
N VAL A 179 -16.06 -3.08 -1.96
CA VAL A 179 -14.62 -3.36 -2.10
C VAL A 179 -13.78 -2.51 -1.14
N ILE A 180 -12.65 -3.05 -0.69
CA ILE A 180 -11.64 -2.28 0.03
C ILE A 180 -10.82 -1.46 -0.96
N HIS A 181 -10.68 -0.18 -0.71
CA HIS A 181 -9.57 0.59 -1.26
C HIS A 181 -8.50 0.68 -0.16
N PRO A 182 -7.35 -0.01 -0.33
CA PRO A 182 -6.34 -0.02 0.70
C PRO A 182 -5.44 1.20 0.57
N HIS A 183 -4.70 1.48 1.63
CA HIS A 183 -3.64 2.47 1.65
C HIS A 183 -2.27 1.82 1.37
N ALA A 184 -2.12 0.54 1.74
CA ALA A 184 -0.94 -0.25 1.42
C ALA A 184 -1.33 -1.69 1.08
N VAL A 185 -0.52 -2.35 0.24
CA VAL A 185 -0.72 -3.76 -0.09
C VAL A 185 0.55 -4.56 0.18
N ILE A 186 0.39 -5.71 0.85
CA ILE A 186 1.46 -6.68 1.04
C ILE A 186 1.16 -7.88 0.14
N SER A 187 1.72 -7.92 -1.06
CA SER A 187 1.61 -9.11 -1.91
C SER A 187 2.41 -10.27 -1.32
N LEU A 188 1.83 -11.47 -1.34
CA LEU A 188 2.47 -12.69 -0.88
C LEU A 188 2.93 -13.54 -2.06
N THR A 189 4.09 -14.19 -1.93
CA THR A 189 4.74 -15.04 -2.94
C THR A 189 5.21 -14.24 -4.17
N LEU A 190 4.26 -13.70 -4.93
CA LEU A 190 4.45 -12.79 -6.06
C LEU A 190 3.26 -11.82 -6.11
N PRO A 191 3.45 -10.58 -6.60
CA PRO A 191 2.35 -9.64 -6.77
C PRO A 191 1.35 -10.13 -7.83
N LYS A 192 0.06 -9.89 -7.58
CA LYS A 192 -1.01 -10.22 -8.53
C LYS A 192 -1.21 -9.13 -9.56
N ILE A 193 -1.72 -9.49 -10.74
CA ILE A 193 -1.86 -8.57 -11.90
C ILE A 193 -2.63 -7.30 -11.55
N CYS A 194 -3.67 -7.38 -10.71
CA CYS A 194 -4.42 -6.23 -10.23
C CYS A 194 -3.55 -5.14 -9.57
N MET A 195 -2.39 -5.51 -9.02
CA MET A 195 -1.46 -4.60 -8.35
C MET A 195 -0.38 -4.02 -9.28
N ARG A 196 -0.41 -4.35 -10.58
CA ARG A 196 0.61 -3.91 -11.56
C ARG A 196 0.69 -2.39 -11.65
N ASN A 197 -0.46 -1.73 -11.68
CA ASN A 197 -0.57 -0.27 -11.80
C ASN A 197 -0.74 0.44 -10.45
N TRP A 198 -0.61 -0.28 -9.34
CA TRP A 198 -0.71 0.30 -8.00
C TRP A 198 0.47 1.25 -7.74
N THR A 199 0.17 2.43 -7.21
CA THR A 199 1.18 3.49 -6.98
C THR A 199 1.38 3.82 -5.50
N GLY A 200 0.49 3.35 -4.62
CA GLY A 200 0.67 3.45 -3.18
C GLY A 200 1.76 2.52 -2.65
N PRO A 201 2.02 2.55 -1.33
CA PRO A 201 2.89 1.59 -0.66
C PRO A 201 2.59 0.14 -1.07
N HIS A 202 3.60 -0.55 -1.58
CA HIS A 202 3.49 -1.93 -2.04
C HIS A 202 4.66 -2.71 -1.49
N PHE A 203 4.37 -3.74 -0.71
CA PHE A 203 5.36 -4.66 -0.19
C PHE A 203 5.19 -6.01 -0.88
N LEU A 204 6.30 -6.73 -1.00
CA LEU A 204 6.32 -8.13 -1.39
C LEU A 204 6.97 -8.92 -0.27
N GLY A 205 6.23 -9.90 0.23
CA GLY A 205 6.67 -10.85 1.24
C GLY A 205 6.53 -12.30 0.77
N GLY A 206 6.82 -13.24 1.67
CA GLY A 206 6.80 -14.66 1.34
C GLY A 206 8.10 -15.13 0.68
N ARG A 207 9.24 -14.83 1.31
CA ARG A 207 10.58 -15.26 0.88
C ARG A 207 10.80 -16.77 1.13
N PHE A 208 10.06 -17.60 0.41
CA PHE A 208 10.13 -19.06 0.51
C PHE A 208 10.09 -19.80 -0.83
N VAL A 209 9.92 -19.08 -1.95
CA VAL A 209 9.83 -19.70 -3.29
C VAL A 209 11.15 -20.39 -3.66
N PRO A 210 11.16 -21.72 -3.86
CA PRO A 210 12.37 -22.47 -4.18
C PRO A 210 12.94 -22.08 -5.55
N ARG A 211 14.27 -22.08 -5.69
CA ARG A 211 14.96 -21.77 -6.95
C ARG A 211 14.51 -22.66 -8.12
N GLY A 212 14.30 -23.95 -7.86
CA GLY A 212 13.78 -24.87 -8.88
C GLY A 212 12.41 -24.43 -9.41
N LEU A 213 11.53 -23.92 -8.55
CA LEU A 213 10.20 -23.46 -8.96
C LEU A 213 10.32 -22.16 -9.77
N VAL A 214 11.22 -21.26 -9.36
CA VAL A 214 11.53 -20.03 -10.09
C VAL A 214 12.01 -20.35 -11.51
N GLU A 215 12.93 -21.29 -11.67
CA GLU A 215 13.46 -21.72 -12.97
C GLU A 215 12.39 -22.42 -13.83
N GLU A 216 11.65 -23.37 -13.25
CA GLU A 216 10.62 -24.16 -13.93
C GLU A 216 9.47 -23.29 -14.49
N MET A 217 9.08 -22.27 -13.72
CA MET A 217 7.97 -21.38 -14.07
C MET A 217 8.44 -20.05 -14.66
N GLN A 218 9.76 -19.89 -14.90
CA GLN A 218 10.38 -18.69 -15.46
C GLN A 218 9.97 -17.40 -14.70
N LEU A 219 9.93 -17.49 -13.38
CA LEU A 219 9.52 -16.39 -12.51
C LEU A 219 10.67 -15.41 -12.32
N GLN A 220 10.34 -14.12 -12.27
CA GLN A 220 11.24 -13.08 -11.81
C GLN A 220 10.94 -12.83 -10.34
N MET A 221 11.87 -13.23 -9.47
CA MET A 221 11.80 -12.99 -8.03
C MET A 221 12.71 -11.83 -7.64
N PRO A 222 12.34 -11.04 -6.63
CA PRO A 222 13.23 -10.03 -6.09
C PRO A 222 14.44 -10.66 -5.37
N GLU A 223 15.53 -9.92 -5.34
CA GLU A 223 16.60 -10.19 -4.39
C GLU A 223 16.25 -9.56 -3.03
N TYR A 224 16.04 -10.40 -2.03
CA TYR A 224 15.79 -9.95 -0.66
C TYR A 224 17.12 -9.70 0.07
N PRO A 225 17.29 -8.56 0.77
CA PRO A 225 18.55 -8.21 1.41
C PRO A 225 18.78 -9.05 2.67
N GLY A 226 19.99 -9.62 2.81
CA GLY A 226 20.39 -10.30 4.04
C GLY A 226 19.35 -11.32 4.51
N PHE A 227 18.80 -11.11 5.71
CA PHE A 227 17.77 -11.95 6.35
C PHE A 227 16.34 -11.38 6.25
N GLU A 228 16.13 -10.24 5.59
CA GLU A 228 14.82 -9.59 5.48
C GLU A 228 13.83 -10.48 4.72
N GLN A 229 12.55 -10.49 5.13
CA GLN A 229 11.49 -11.27 4.47
C GLN A 229 10.64 -10.43 3.51
N ILE A 230 10.91 -9.13 3.45
CA ILE A 230 10.11 -8.17 2.70
C ILE A 230 10.98 -7.23 1.87
N VAL A 231 10.40 -6.74 0.78
CA VAL A 231 10.91 -5.66 -0.06
C VAL A 231 9.76 -4.70 -0.40
N LYS A 232 10.06 -3.43 -0.63
CA LYS A 232 9.09 -2.42 -1.10
C LYS A 232 9.17 -2.34 -2.63
N LEU A 233 8.07 -2.60 -3.32
CA LEU A 233 7.95 -2.51 -4.77
C LEU A 233 7.60 -1.08 -5.19
N VAL A 234 8.36 -0.53 -6.13
CA VAL A 234 8.06 0.78 -6.75
C VAL A 234 8.06 0.67 -8.29
N PRO A 235 7.17 1.37 -9.02
CA PRO A 235 7.03 1.24 -10.48
C PRO A 235 8.28 1.57 -11.31
N PHE A 236 9.29 2.23 -10.74
CA PHE A 236 10.25 3.04 -11.50
C PHE A 236 11.74 2.65 -11.32
N TYR A 237 12.10 1.83 -10.33
CA TYR A 237 13.49 1.65 -9.88
C TYR A 237 14.48 1.19 -10.98
N GLU A 238 14.08 0.31 -11.92
CA GLU A 238 15.01 -0.19 -12.95
C GLU A 238 15.53 0.89 -13.91
N LYS A 239 14.73 1.91 -14.22
CA LYS A 239 15.17 3.00 -15.10
C LYS A 239 16.16 3.94 -14.40
N PHE A 240 16.31 3.78 -13.08
CA PHE A 240 17.05 4.69 -12.20
C PHE A 240 18.23 4.06 -11.50
N LYS A 241 18.39 2.74 -11.56
CA LYS A 241 19.60 2.02 -11.11
C LYS A 241 20.89 2.60 -11.72
N SER A 242 20.83 3.22 -12.90
CA SER A 242 21.98 3.89 -13.53
C SER A 242 22.24 5.32 -13.01
N ASN A 243 21.23 6.01 -12.46
CA ASN A 243 21.27 7.45 -12.18
C ASN A 243 21.04 7.86 -10.72
N PHE A 244 20.49 6.99 -9.88
CA PHE A 244 20.43 7.16 -8.43
C PHE A 244 21.32 6.10 -7.77
N SER A 245 22.12 6.51 -6.78
CA SER A 245 22.82 5.55 -5.93
C SER A 245 21.82 4.71 -5.12
N SER A 246 22.22 3.50 -4.70
CA SER A 246 21.39 2.52 -3.98
C SER A 246 20.86 3.01 -2.63
N ASP A 247 21.35 4.15 -2.13
CA ASP A 247 20.95 4.79 -0.89
C ASP A 247 19.92 5.92 -1.07
N PHE A 248 19.65 6.38 -2.30
CA PHE A 248 18.71 7.47 -2.55
C PHE A 248 17.25 7.01 -2.48
N ARG A 249 16.46 7.64 -1.62
CA ARG A 249 15.01 7.45 -1.54
C ARG A 249 14.33 8.80 -1.57
N LEU A 250 13.30 8.91 -2.42
CA LEU A 250 12.46 10.09 -2.50
C LEU A 250 10.99 9.67 -2.44
N ASP A 251 10.31 10.09 -1.39
CA ASP A 251 8.86 9.94 -1.25
C ASP A 251 8.22 11.34 -1.15
N PHE A 252 7.18 11.59 -1.94
CA PHE A 252 6.40 12.83 -1.93
C PHE A 252 5.00 12.54 -1.39
N HIS A 253 4.58 13.32 -0.41
CA HIS A 253 3.30 13.16 0.27
C HIS A 253 2.56 14.50 0.29
N ALA A 254 1.43 14.57 -0.40
CA ALA A 254 0.55 15.74 -0.32
C ALA A 254 -0.52 15.47 0.73
N VAL A 255 -0.27 15.89 1.95
CA VAL A 255 -1.13 15.51 3.08
C VAL A 255 -2.16 16.61 3.34
N PRO A 256 -3.45 16.30 3.52
CA PRO A 256 -4.43 17.25 4.01
C PRO A 256 -4.37 17.37 5.55
N THR A 257 -4.98 18.41 6.08
CA THR A 257 -5.07 18.69 7.53
C THR A 257 -6.20 17.94 8.23
N GLY A 258 -7.15 17.37 7.48
CA GLY A 258 -8.31 16.63 7.96
C GLY A 258 -9.31 16.42 6.83
N GLY A 259 -10.55 16.12 7.17
CA GLY A 259 -11.64 15.97 6.21
C GLY A 259 -12.96 15.68 6.92
N HIS A 260 -14.03 15.56 6.15
CA HIS A 260 -15.36 15.23 6.66
C HIS A 260 -16.20 14.57 5.57
N ASP A 261 -17.15 13.73 5.99
CA ASP A 261 -18.13 13.15 5.09
C ASP A 261 -19.22 14.16 4.73
N VAL A 262 -19.49 14.24 3.43
CA VAL A 262 -20.60 14.99 2.86
C VAL A 262 -21.45 14.02 2.05
N LYS A 263 -22.56 13.57 2.64
CA LYS A 263 -23.53 12.64 2.01
C LYS A 263 -22.91 11.33 1.48
N GLY A 264 -21.95 10.77 2.20
CA GLY A 264 -21.26 9.52 1.82
C GLY A 264 -20.00 9.72 0.99
N HIS A 265 -19.62 10.97 0.70
CA HIS A 265 -18.38 11.31 0.02
C HIS A 265 -17.43 12.02 0.98
N TYR A 266 -16.23 11.48 1.16
CA TYR A 266 -15.22 12.10 2.00
C TYR A 266 -14.56 13.29 1.29
N VAL A 267 -14.57 14.46 1.93
CA VAL A 267 -13.96 15.68 1.40
C VAL A 267 -12.78 16.10 2.27
N ASN A 268 -11.61 16.21 1.65
CA ASN A 268 -10.39 16.62 2.35
C ASN A 268 -10.37 18.11 2.70
N LYS A 269 -9.72 18.43 3.80
CA LYS A 269 -9.46 19.79 4.28
C LYS A 269 -7.96 20.03 4.29
N CYS A 270 -7.47 21.01 3.54
CA CYS A 270 -6.05 21.38 3.46
C CYS A 270 -5.77 22.69 4.19
N LEU A 271 -4.49 22.94 4.48
CA LEU A 271 -4.07 24.03 5.36
C LEU A 271 -4.45 25.41 4.80
N HIS A 272 -4.29 25.60 3.49
CA HIS A 272 -4.56 26.82 2.75
C HIS A 272 -5.87 26.72 1.94
N GLY A 273 -6.77 25.82 2.34
CA GLY A 273 -8.12 25.71 1.80
C GLY A 273 -8.24 24.91 0.50
N ALA A 274 -9.35 25.13 -0.20
CA ALA A 274 -9.80 24.26 -1.31
C ALA A 274 -8.85 24.25 -2.51
N VAL A 275 -8.19 25.37 -2.80
CA VAL A 275 -7.24 25.45 -3.93
C VAL A 275 -6.02 24.57 -3.69
N GLU A 276 -5.49 24.56 -2.47
CA GLU A 276 -4.39 23.66 -2.10
C GLU A 276 -4.84 22.20 -2.24
N CYS A 277 -6.03 21.85 -1.74
CA CYS A 277 -6.56 20.49 -1.92
C CYS A 277 -6.66 20.11 -3.40
N ALA A 278 -7.16 21.00 -4.25
CA ALA A 278 -7.27 20.72 -5.68
C ALA A 278 -5.89 20.47 -6.33
N LEU A 279 -4.87 21.25 -5.97
CA LEU A 279 -3.50 21.07 -6.47
C LEU A 279 -2.84 19.80 -5.91
N ASN A 280 -3.04 19.50 -4.62
CA ASN A 280 -2.55 18.27 -3.99
C ASN A 280 -3.19 17.03 -4.64
N LYS A 281 -4.50 17.06 -4.94
CA LYS A 281 -5.17 16.02 -5.73
C LYS A 281 -4.54 15.88 -7.11
N LEU A 282 -4.27 17.00 -7.79
CA LEU A 282 -3.61 16.99 -9.09
C LEU A 282 -2.22 16.34 -9.04
N GLN A 283 -1.45 16.57 -7.98
CA GLN A 283 -0.16 15.92 -7.74
C GLN A 283 -0.31 14.41 -7.48
N MET A 284 -1.29 14.00 -6.67
CA MET A 284 -1.55 12.57 -6.42
C MET A 284 -2.02 11.83 -7.67
N CYS A 285 -2.91 12.46 -8.44
CA CYS A 285 -3.34 11.94 -9.74
C CYS A 285 -2.20 11.92 -10.76
N SER A 286 -1.28 12.90 -10.73
CA SER A 286 -0.06 12.87 -11.54
C SER A 286 0.81 11.67 -11.18
N LYS A 287 1.04 11.40 -9.88
CA LYS A 287 1.73 10.18 -9.41
C LYS A 287 1.05 8.89 -9.90
N LYS A 288 -0.28 8.88 -9.99
CA LYS A 288 -1.06 7.72 -10.41
C LYS A 288 -0.99 7.46 -11.92
N HIS A 289 -1.20 8.48 -12.72
CA HIS A 289 -1.43 8.33 -14.16
C HIS A 289 -0.20 8.54 -15.03
N ILE A 290 0.83 9.25 -14.54
CA ILE A 290 2.08 9.40 -15.28
C ILE A 290 2.93 8.16 -15.07
N ALA A 291 3.06 7.34 -16.12
CA ALA A 291 3.94 6.17 -16.10
C ALA A 291 5.44 6.55 -16.11
N GLY A 292 5.75 7.80 -16.48
CA GLY A 292 7.09 8.40 -16.54
C GLY A 292 7.48 9.20 -15.30
N ASP A 293 8.21 10.29 -15.51
CA ASP A 293 8.73 11.13 -14.43
C ASP A 293 7.66 12.12 -13.91
N TRP A 294 6.79 11.61 -13.04
CA TRP A 294 5.74 12.42 -12.42
C TRP A 294 6.29 13.53 -11.52
N LEU A 295 7.56 13.46 -11.08
CA LEU A 295 8.16 14.49 -10.22
C LEU A 295 8.33 15.81 -10.96
N VAL A 296 8.52 15.79 -12.29
CA VAL A 296 8.53 17.00 -13.11
C VAL A 296 7.19 17.71 -13.02
N THR A 297 6.10 16.96 -13.16
CA THR A 297 4.74 17.48 -13.05
C THR A 297 4.42 17.93 -11.63
N VAL A 298 4.78 17.13 -10.61
CA VAL A 298 4.56 17.50 -9.19
C VAL A 298 5.34 18.75 -8.83
N GLY A 299 6.61 18.84 -9.22
CA GLY A 299 7.46 20.01 -9.00
C GLY A 299 6.94 21.27 -9.71
N CYS A 300 6.36 21.12 -10.90
CA CYS A 300 5.68 22.23 -11.57
C CYS A 300 4.43 22.69 -10.82
N ILE A 301 3.63 21.76 -10.28
CA ILE A 301 2.38 22.08 -9.56
C ILE A 301 2.66 22.68 -8.17
N GLN A 302 3.77 22.30 -7.55
CA GLN A 302 4.09 22.64 -6.16
C GLN A 302 4.21 24.15 -5.94
N GLY A 303 3.57 24.64 -4.87
CA GLY A 303 3.61 26.06 -4.50
C GLY A 303 2.75 27.00 -5.37
N LEU A 304 2.06 26.47 -6.38
CA LEU A 304 1.09 27.25 -7.15
C LEU A 304 -0.09 27.67 -6.28
N LYS A 305 -0.72 28.79 -6.65
CA LYS A 305 -1.84 29.40 -5.93
C LYS A 305 -3.16 29.36 -6.71
N SER A 306 -3.19 28.60 -7.80
CA SER A 306 -4.32 28.56 -8.75
C SER A 306 -4.40 27.19 -9.40
N TYR A 307 -5.58 26.58 -9.38
CA TYR A 307 -5.82 25.28 -9.99
C TYR A 307 -5.61 25.29 -11.52
N PRO A 308 -6.10 26.30 -12.29
CA PRO A 308 -5.74 26.46 -13.70
C PRO A 308 -4.23 26.49 -13.97
N ALA A 309 -3.43 27.09 -13.08
CA ALA A 309 -1.98 27.08 -13.25
C ALA A 309 -1.39 25.67 -13.07
N GLY A 310 -1.96 24.86 -12.17
CA GLY A 310 -1.61 23.45 -12.02
C GLY A 310 -1.95 22.63 -13.27
N LEU A 311 -3.07 22.91 -13.93
CA LEU A 311 -3.43 22.23 -15.18
C LEU A 311 -2.44 22.53 -16.31
N ASN A 312 -1.82 23.71 -16.34
CA ASN A 312 -0.78 24.04 -17.32
C ASN A 312 0.50 23.21 -17.17
N CYS A 313 0.70 22.55 -16.02
CA CYS A 313 1.80 21.61 -15.80
C CYS A 313 1.55 20.24 -16.45
N LEU A 314 0.33 19.99 -16.92
CA LEU A 314 -0.02 18.78 -17.65
C LEU A 314 0.21 19.01 -19.13
N SER A 315 0.75 18.01 -19.83
CA SER A 315 0.76 18.01 -21.28
C SER A 315 -0.66 17.88 -21.83
N ASP A 316 -1.00 18.53 -22.95
CA ASP A 316 -2.27 18.34 -23.66
C ASP A 316 -2.29 16.99 -24.40
N THR A 317 -2.26 15.93 -23.59
CA THR A 317 -2.22 14.53 -24.01
C THR A 317 -3.36 13.79 -23.33
N GLU A 318 -3.62 12.57 -23.79
CA GLU A 318 -4.59 11.67 -23.15
C GLU A 318 -4.23 11.40 -21.68
N GLU A 319 -2.93 11.38 -21.35
CA GLU A 319 -2.45 11.23 -19.98
C GLU A 319 -2.82 12.47 -19.13
N GLY A 320 -2.60 13.68 -19.67
CA GLY A 320 -2.98 14.93 -18.99
C GLY A 320 -4.48 15.03 -18.71
N LYS A 321 -5.33 14.56 -19.64
CA LYS A 321 -6.79 14.53 -19.45
C LYS A 321 -7.19 13.60 -18.31
N LYS A 322 -6.62 12.39 -18.26
CA LYS A 322 -6.88 11.42 -17.17
C LYS A 322 -6.48 11.95 -15.80
N ILE A 323 -5.35 12.66 -15.72
CA ILE A 323 -4.89 13.28 -14.46
C ILE A 323 -5.91 14.31 -13.97
N LYS A 324 -6.39 15.16 -14.90
CA LYS A 324 -7.41 16.16 -14.57
C LYS A 324 -8.71 15.49 -14.09
N GLU A 325 -9.22 14.52 -14.84
CA GLU A 325 -10.43 13.77 -14.49
C GLU A 325 -10.33 13.12 -13.11
N CYS A 326 -9.20 12.46 -12.80
CA CYS A 326 -8.93 11.92 -11.47
C CYS A 326 -8.96 13.00 -10.38
N ALA A 327 -8.34 14.16 -10.61
CA ALA A 327 -8.24 15.20 -9.58
C ALA A 327 -9.58 15.89 -9.29
N GLU A 328 -10.49 15.89 -10.27
CA GLU A 328 -11.84 16.44 -10.19
C GLU A 328 -12.88 15.42 -9.69
N SER A 329 -12.51 14.16 -9.50
CA SER A 329 -13.39 13.08 -9.05
C SER A 329 -13.17 12.69 -7.57
N GLU A 330 -13.99 11.76 -7.07
CA GLU A 330 -13.83 11.13 -5.76
C GLU A 330 -12.50 10.37 -5.63
N GLU A 331 -11.95 9.91 -6.74
CA GLU A 331 -10.67 9.23 -6.77
C GLU A 331 -9.55 10.14 -6.27
N GLY A 332 -9.55 11.40 -6.70
CA GLY A 332 -8.62 12.41 -6.22
C GLY A 332 -8.78 12.66 -4.71
N GLU A 333 -10.02 12.73 -4.21
CA GLU A 333 -10.27 12.87 -2.77
C GLU A 333 -9.77 11.65 -1.99
N TYR A 334 -10.00 10.44 -2.51
CA TYR A 334 -9.49 9.22 -1.91
C TYR A 334 -7.95 9.21 -1.85
N LEU A 335 -7.29 9.52 -2.97
CA LEU A 335 -5.82 9.57 -3.03
C LEU A 335 -5.23 10.63 -2.11
N LEU A 336 -5.93 11.74 -1.88
CA LEU A 336 -5.49 12.77 -0.95
C LEU A 336 -5.75 12.37 0.51
N ASN A 337 -6.86 11.70 0.79
CA ASN A 337 -7.14 11.18 2.13
C ASN A 337 -6.16 10.08 2.54
N ASP A 338 -5.70 9.26 1.58
CA ASP A 338 -4.66 8.25 1.77
C ASP A 338 -3.41 8.84 2.44
N GLU A 339 -2.98 10.00 1.97
CA GLU A 339 -1.85 10.75 2.50
C GLU A 339 -2.13 11.33 3.91
N ASN A 340 -3.37 11.68 4.24
CA ASN A 340 -3.79 12.16 5.57
C ASN A 340 -3.54 11.11 6.64
N SER A 341 -3.98 9.89 6.33
CA SER A 341 -3.84 8.73 7.18
C SER A 341 -2.36 8.45 7.47
N TYR A 342 -1.47 8.67 6.49
CA TYR A 342 -0.02 8.59 6.71
C TYR A 342 0.51 9.64 7.71
N ARG A 343 0.06 10.90 7.65
CA ARG A 343 0.54 11.98 8.57
C ARG A 343 0.26 11.69 10.04
N TYR A 344 -0.97 11.29 10.38
CA TYR A 344 -1.37 11.06 11.78
C TYR A 344 -0.42 10.09 12.49
N ASN A 345 0.20 9.22 11.70
CA ASN A 345 1.00 8.12 12.14
C ASN A 345 2.51 8.43 12.17
N VAL A 346 3.01 9.20 11.22
CA VAL A 346 4.45 9.46 11.10
C VAL A 346 4.89 10.78 11.72
N ALA A 347 4.00 11.78 11.80
CA ALA A 347 4.32 13.07 12.43
C ALA A 347 3.08 13.72 13.07
N PRO A 348 2.56 13.15 14.17
CA PRO A 348 1.47 13.76 14.92
C PRO A 348 1.89 15.15 15.41
N GLY A 349 1.19 16.20 14.95
CA GLY A 349 1.48 17.60 15.30
C GLY A 349 2.29 18.41 14.26
N SER A 350 2.65 17.84 13.10
CA SER A 350 3.22 18.63 12.00
C SER A 350 2.20 19.64 11.47
N ALA A 351 2.51 20.93 11.60
CA ALA A 351 1.66 22.05 11.17
C ALA A 351 1.85 22.46 9.69
N TRP A 352 2.63 21.73 8.91
CA TRP A 352 3.06 22.13 7.55
C TRP A 352 3.00 20.98 6.55
N LEU A 353 2.30 21.18 5.42
CA LEU A 353 1.98 20.21 4.36
C LEU A 353 1.99 20.93 2.97
N PRO A 354 2.47 20.32 1.86
CA PRO A 354 3.04 18.96 1.66
C PRO A 354 4.49 18.80 2.17
N TRP A 355 5.00 17.56 2.25
CA TRP A 355 6.36 17.26 2.73
C TRP A 355 7.09 16.23 1.85
N ILE A 356 8.41 16.42 1.68
CA ILE A 356 9.30 15.53 0.95
C ILE A 356 10.18 14.78 1.94
N GLN A 357 10.28 13.47 1.78
CA GLN A 357 11.24 12.65 2.50
C GLN A 357 12.42 12.31 1.61
N VAL A 358 13.62 12.57 2.11
CA VAL A 358 14.88 12.17 1.49
C VAL A 358 15.53 11.16 2.41
N ASN A 359 15.74 9.94 1.93
CA ASN A 359 16.32 8.83 2.70
C ASN A 359 15.56 8.50 4.00
N GLY A 360 14.24 8.67 3.99
CA GLY A 360 13.36 8.37 5.13
C GLY A 360 13.25 9.49 6.16
N GLU A 361 13.92 10.62 5.96
CA GLU A 361 13.81 11.79 6.83
C GLU A 361 13.11 12.94 6.09
N ARG A 362 12.22 13.65 6.79
CA ARG A 362 11.58 14.84 6.25
C ARG A 362 12.63 15.90 5.96
N ASN A 363 12.70 16.35 4.72
CA ASN A 363 13.57 17.45 4.31
C ASN A 363 12.74 18.67 3.89
N LYS A 364 12.62 19.64 4.79
CA LYS A 364 11.88 20.89 4.54
C LYS A 364 12.44 21.72 3.39
N TYR A 365 13.74 21.61 3.12
CA TYR A 365 14.36 22.33 2.01
C TYR A 365 14.02 21.67 0.66
N ALA A 366 13.89 20.33 0.64
CA ALA A 366 13.49 19.60 -0.56
C ALA A 366 12.08 19.99 -1.02
N GLU A 367 11.20 20.39 -0.09
CA GLU A 367 9.84 20.88 -0.37
C GLU A 367 9.81 22.09 -1.32
N TYR A 368 10.90 22.88 -1.38
CA TYR A 368 10.98 24.05 -2.25
C TYR A 368 12.10 23.94 -3.28
N ASN A 369 13.07 23.05 -3.03
CA ASN A 369 14.27 22.92 -3.84
C ASN A 369 14.76 21.46 -3.90
N LEU A 370 13.87 20.57 -4.34
CA LEU A 370 14.13 19.13 -4.41
C LEU A 370 15.39 18.80 -5.20
N LYS A 371 15.59 19.45 -6.35
CA LYS A 371 16.77 19.25 -7.21
C LYS A 371 18.06 19.53 -6.44
N SER A 372 18.12 20.68 -5.75
CA SER A 372 19.30 21.05 -4.96
C SER A 372 19.57 20.07 -3.82
N VAL A 373 18.52 19.64 -3.09
CA VAL A 373 18.69 18.63 -2.03
C VAL A 373 19.19 17.30 -2.59
N ALA A 374 18.59 16.83 -3.69
CA ALA A 374 18.99 15.59 -4.33
C ALA A 374 20.46 15.67 -4.79
N CYS A 375 20.88 16.79 -5.39
CA CYS A 375 22.23 17.00 -5.88
C CYS A 375 23.28 17.24 -4.78
N GLY A 376 22.86 17.67 -3.58
CA GLY A 376 23.72 17.79 -2.41
C GLY A 376 24.04 16.45 -1.73
N LEU A 377 23.38 15.36 -2.10
CA LEU A 377 23.73 14.03 -1.61
C LEU A 377 25.04 13.59 -2.26
N LYS A 378 26.00 13.14 -1.44
CA LYS A 378 27.31 12.65 -1.92
C LYS A 378 27.18 11.61 -3.04
N SER A 379 26.10 10.83 -3.00
CA SER A 379 25.84 9.76 -3.95
C SER A 379 25.21 10.21 -5.27
N MET A 380 24.91 11.52 -5.37
CA MET A 380 24.22 12.18 -6.48
C MET A 380 25.00 13.32 -7.13
N MET A 381 26.00 13.88 -6.42
CA MET A 381 26.79 15.03 -6.87
C MET A 381 27.37 14.91 -8.29
N ASP A 382 27.79 13.70 -8.69
CA ASP A 382 28.45 13.47 -9.98
C ASP A 382 27.48 13.16 -11.14
N LYS A 383 26.17 13.12 -10.86
CA LYS A 383 25.15 12.80 -11.87
C LYS A 383 24.92 13.99 -12.79
N GLU A 384 24.61 13.70 -14.05
CA GLU A 384 24.50 14.71 -15.11
C GLU A 384 23.47 15.80 -14.79
N MET A 385 22.35 15.42 -14.17
CA MET A 385 21.30 16.37 -13.72
C MET A 385 21.77 17.38 -12.66
N CYS A 386 22.91 17.12 -12.01
CA CYS A 386 23.50 17.93 -10.92
C CYS A 386 24.68 18.79 -11.36
N LYS A 387 25.12 18.69 -12.62
CA LYS A 387 26.28 19.42 -13.14
C LYS A 387 26.09 20.94 -13.21
N ASP A 388 24.84 21.41 -13.28
CA ASP A 388 24.51 22.84 -13.33
C ASP A 388 24.32 23.48 -11.95
N GLU A 389 24.20 22.70 -10.87
CA GLU A 389 24.02 23.21 -9.49
C GLU A 389 25.35 23.46 -8.76
N ASN A 390 26.45 22.88 -9.27
CA ASN A 390 27.79 22.94 -8.67
C ASN A 390 28.68 24.05 -9.28
N LYS A 391 28.09 25.11 -9.85
CA LYS A 391 28.81 26.27 -10.38
C LYS A 391 28.58 27.53 -9.56
#